data_AF-A0A7J5E611-F1
#
_entry.id   AF-A0A7J5E611-F1
#
_cell.length_a   1.000
_cell.length_b   1.000
_cell.length_c   1.000
_cell.angle_alpha   90.00
_cell.angle_beta   90.00
_cell.angle_gamma   90.00
#
_symmetry.space_group_name_H-M   'P 1'
#
loop_
_entity.id
_entity.type
_entity.pdbx_description
1 polymer ?
#
loop_
_entity_poly.entity_id
_entity_poly.type
_entity_poly.pdbx_seq_one_letter_code
_entity_poly.pdbx_strand_id
1 'polypeptide(L)' 'YIPSFRIKEDVVAGNKVNKLTFTPERQGSYDIACAEFCGLKHSMMYTKIVVMPEQDFAAWYDLKNDSLEVQKAAIGN' A
#
# COMPACT_ATOMS: atom_id res chain seq x y z
N TYR A 1 -9.81 -3.62 2.96
CA TYR A 1 -10.71 -4.21 1.96
C TYR A 1 -10.49 -3.58 0.61
N ILE A 2 -10.43 -4.39 -0.44
CA ILE A 2 -10.21 -3.93 -1.82
C ILE A 2 -11.40 -4.39 -2.66
N PRO A 3 -12.38 -3.50 -2.97
CA PRO A 3 -13.63 -3.89 -3.63
C PRO A 3 -13.42 -4.57 -4.99
N SER A 4 -12.51 -4.03 -5.81
CA SER A 4 -12.26 -4.51 -7.17
C SER A 4 -11.69 -5.92 -7.24
N PHE A 5 -11.08 -6.41 -6.16
CA PHE A 5 -10.58 -7.78 -6.06
C PHE A 5 -11.41 -8.65 -5.11
N ARG A 6 -12.41 -8.07 -4.42
CA ARG A 6 -13.25 -8.74 -3.42
C ARG A 6 -12.46 -9.45 -2.32
N ILE A 7 -11.33 -8.87 -1.92
CA ILE A 7 -10.45 -9.43 -0.87
C ILE A 7 -10.32 -8.50 0.34
N LYS A 8 -10.19 -9.12 1.51
CA LYS A 8 -9.94 -8.48 2.81
C LYS A 8 -9.12 -9.45 3.67
N GLU A 9 -8.28 -8.90 4.52
CA GLU A 9 -7.59 -9.62 5.59
C GLU A 9 -7.48 -8.67 6.79
N ASP A 10 -7.70 -9.19 7.99
CA ASP A 10 -7.78 -8.35 9.20
C ASP A 10 -6.43 -8.25 9.89
N VAL A 11 -6.05 -7.03 10.25
CA VAL A 11 -4.80 -6.77 10.98
C VAL A 11 -5.09 -6.87 12.48
N VAL A 12 -4.87 -8.07 13.04
CA VAL A 12 -5.09 -8.34 14.47
C VAL A 12 -3.83 -8.05 15.27
N ALA A 13 -3.95 -7.23 16.31
CA ALA A 13 -2.85 -6.89 17.20
C ALA A 13 -2.26 -8.15 17.88
N GLY A 14 -0.92 -8.23 17.95
CA GLY A 14 -0.21 -9.38 18.51
C GLY A 14 0.00 -10.54 17.54
N ASN A 15 -0.70 -10.56 16.39
CA ASN A 15 -0.38 -11.50 15.32
C ASN A 15 0.91 -11.05 14.61
N LYS A 16 1.93 -11.91 14.64
CA LYS A 16 3.23 -11.67 13.98
C LYS A 16 3.21 -11.98 12.48
N VAL A 17 2.25 -12.77 12.01
CA VAL A 17 2.18 -13.21 10.62
C VAL A 17 0.78 -12.98 10.10
N ASN A 18 0.67 -12.01 9.19
CA ASN A 18 -0.55 -11.75 8.46
C ASN A 18 -0.23 -11.74 6.96
N LYS A 19 -0.90 -12.58 6.18
CA LYS A 19 -0.58 -12.79 4.75
C LYS A 19 -1.85 -12.82 3.92
N LEU A 20 -1.87 -11.98 2.90
CA LEU A 20 -2.84 -11.99 1.83
C LEU A 20 -2.08 -11.90 0.51
N THR A 21 -2.44 -12.74 -0.45
CA THR A 21 -1.79 -12.81 -1.76
C THR A 21 -2.84 -12.79 -2.84
N PHE A 22 -2.61 -12.00 -3.88
CA PHE A 22 -3.44 -11.93 -5.07
C PHE A 22 -2.58 -11.49 -6.26
N THR A 23 -3.07 -11.78 -7.47
CA THR A 23 -2.45 -11.33 -8.72
C THR A 23 -3.45 -10.45 -9.47
N PRO A 24 -3.15 -9.18 -9.74
CA PRO A 24 -4.05 -8.32 -10.49
C PRO A 24 -4.06 -8.70 -11.98
N GLU A 25 -5.23 -8.74 -12.60
CA GLU A 25 -5.38 -9.11 -14.02
C GLU A 25 -5.23 -7.92 -14.98
N ARG A 26 -5.44 -6.70 -14.48
CA ARG A 26 -5.46 -5.47 -15.29
C ARG A 26 -4.65 -4.38 -14.62
N GLN A 27 -4.02 -3.54 -15.44
CA GLN A 27 -3.40 -2.31 -15.00
C GLN A 27 -4.47 -1.30 -14.58
N GLY A 28 -4.11 -0.42 -13.65
CA GLY A 28 -5.01 0.62 -13.16
C GLY A 28 -4.82 0.96 -11.70
N SER A 29 -5.71 1.79 -11.18
CA SER A 29 -5.72 2.17 -9.78
C SER A 29 -7.01 1.70 -9.09
N TYR A 30 -6.85 1.08 -7.92
CA TYR A 30 -7.92 0.43 -7.19
C TYR A 30 -7.98 0.93 -5.75
N ASP A 31 -9.19 1.23 -5.27
CA ASP A 31 -9.36 1.75 -3.92
C ASP A 31 -9.16 0.67 -2.85
N ILE A 32 -8.51 1.08 -1.76
CA ILE A 32 -8.41 0.32 -0.52
C ILE A 32 -9.05 1.15 0.59
N ALA A 33 -9.89 0.51 1.39
CA ALA A 33 -10.46 1.09 2.61
C ALA A 33 -10.16 0.21 3.82
N CYS A 34 -9.97 0.82 4.99
CA CYS A 34 -10.06 0.09 6.26
C CYS A 34 -11.47 -0.50 6.42
N ALA A 35 -11.58 -1.74 6.86
CA ALA A 35 -12.86 -2.46 6.95
C ALA A 35 -13.15 -3.01 8.36
N GLU A 36 -12.34 -2.61 9.34
CA GLU A 36 -12.54 -2.91 10.75
C GLU A 36 -12.42 -1.60 11.53
N PHE A 37 -13.37 -1.34 12.43
CA PHE A 37 -13.41 -0.06 13.12
C PHE A 37 -12.17 0.09 14.02
N CYS A 38 -11.35 1.09 13.70
CA CYS A 38 -10.02 1.27 14.30
C CYS A 38 -9.84 2.64 14.99
N GLY A 39 -10.95 3.33 15.29
CA GLY A 39 -10.96 4.61 16.02
C GLY A 39 -11.55 5.78 15.23
N LEU A 40 -11.41 6.99 15.78
CA LEU A 40 -12.12 8.19 15.29
C LEU A 40 -11.80 8.59 13.84
N LYS A 41 -10.60 8.25 13.34
CA LYS A 41 -10.18 8.53 11.96
C LYS A 41 -10.45 7.37 11.00
N HIS A 42 -11.19 6.35 11.41
CA HIS A 42 -11.47 5.16 10.60
C HIS A 42 -12.02 5.50 9.21
N SER A 43 -12.96 6.45 9.12
CA SER A 43 -13.54 6.89 7.84
C SER A 43 -12.58 7.67 6.94
N MET A 44 -11.39 8.03 7.40
CA MET A 44 -10.37 8.71 6.58
C MET A 44 -9.35 7.73 6.01
N MET A 45 -9.41 6.45 6.39
CA MET A 45 -8.42 5.43 6.00
C MET A 45 -8.70 4.87 4.61
N TYR A 46 -8.46 5.70 3.61
CA TYR A 46 -8.49 5.35 2.19
C TYR A 46 -7.09 5.47 1.58
N THR A 47 -6.76 4.54 0.70
CA THR A 47 -5.56 4.59 -0.13
C THR A 47 -5.80 3.84 -1.45
N LYS A 48 -4.79 3.73 -2.30
CA LYS A 48 -4.90 3.10 -3.62
C LYS A 48 -3.83 2.04 -3.83
N ILE A 49 -4.21 0.96 -4.53
CA ILE A 49 -3.28 0.07 -5.23
C ILE A 49 -3.07 0.66 -6.62
N VAL A 50 -1.83 0.67 -7.10
CA VAL A 50 -1.51 1.03 -8.47
C VAL A 50 -0.84 -0.17 -9.12
N VAL A 51 -1.50 -0.72 -10.14
CA VAL A 51 -0.97 -1.82 -10.96
C VAL A 51 -0.45 -1.19 -12.25
N MET A 52 0.86 -1.31 -12.47
CA MET A 52 1.58 -0.68 -13.57
C MET A 52 2.51 -1.68 -14.26
N PRO A 53 3.00 -1.38 -15.47
CA PRO A 53 4.05 -2.14 -16.13
C PRO A 53 5.31 -2.29 -15.25
N GLU A 54 6.04 -3.39 -15.41
CA GLU A 54 7.24 -3.70 -14.62
C GLU A 54 8.32 -2.61 -14.73
N GLN A 55 8.57 -2.10 -15.93
CA GLN A 55 9.52 -1.02 -16.17
C GLN A 55 9.15 0.27 -15.42
N ASP A 56 7.86 0.58 -15.35
CA ASP A 56 7.35 1.79 -14.68
C ASP A 56 7.47 1.62 -13.17
N PHE A 57 7.24 0.40 -12.67
CA PHE A 57 7.45 0.07 -11.26
C PHE A 57 8.92 0.20 -10.87
N ALA A 58 9.85 -0.33 -11.69
CA ALA A 58 11.28 -0.22 -11.45
C ALA A 58 11.72 1.25 -11.36
N ALA A 59 11.32 2.07 -12.34
CA ALA A 59 11.62 3.50 -12.34
C ALA A 59 11.04 4.24 -11.12
N TRP A 60 9.79 3.92 -10.73
CA TRP A 60 9.16 4.49 -9.54
C TRP A 60 9.88 4.09 -8.25
N TYR A 61 10.31 2.83 -8.15
CA TYR A 61 10.99 2.29 -6.97
C TYR A 61 12.37 2.93 -6.78
N ASP A 62 13.14 3.06 -7.86
CA ASP A 62 14.48 3.66 -7.82
C ASP A 62 14.40 5.15 -7.46
N LEU A 63 13.49 5.90 -8.09
CA LEU A 63 13.24 7.31 -7.74
C LEU A 63 12.88 7.47 -6.25
N LYS A 64 12.07 6.56 -5.71
CA LYS A 64 11.71 6.59 -4.29
C LYS A 64 12.92 6.36 -3.40
N ASN A 65 13.76 5.39 -3.72
CA ASN A 65 14.99 5.13 -2.95
C ASN A 65 15.90 6.36 -2.95
N ASP A 66 16.14 6.97 -4.11
CA ASP A 66 16.94 8.19 -4.21
C ASP A 66 16.35 9.33 -3.37
N SER A 67 15.03 9.51 -3.42
CA SER A 67 14.35 10.55 -2.63
C SER A 67 14.41 10.31 -1.12
N LEU A 68 14.46 9.05 -0.68
CA LEU A 68 14.60 8.66 0.72
C LEU A 68 16.03 8.88 1.21
N GLU A 69 17.04 8.61 0.38
CA GLU A 69 18.44 8.88 0.69
C GLU A 69 18.73 10.39 0.75
N VAL A 70 18.18 11.18 -0.17
CA VAL A 70 18.27 12.65 -0.13
C VAL A 70 17.58 13.21 1.11
N GLN A 71 16.41 12.68 1.48
CA GLN A 71 15.74 13.08 2.71
C GLN A 71 16.61 12.77 3.93
N LYS A 72 17.09 11.53 4.10
CA LYS A 72 18.00 11.14 5.20
C LYS A 72 19.21 12.06 5.32
N ALA A 73 19.86 12.38 4.19
CA ALA A 73 20.99 13.31 4.16
C ALA A 73 20.61 14.73 4.57
N ALA A 74 19.41 15.21 4.22
CA ALA A 74 18.91 16.53 4.60
C ALA A 74 18.48 16.64 6.07
N ILE A 75 18.08 15.53 6.73
CA ILE A 75 17.71 15.51 8.16
C ILE A 75 18.90 15.27 9.09
N GLY A 76 20.12 15.10 8.56
CA GLY A 76 21.37 15.07 9.31
C GLY A 76 21.37 14.05 10.46
N ASN A 77 21.50 12.77 10.13
CA ASN A 77 21.86 11.73 11.09
C ASN A 77 23.01 10.90 10.54
#